data_AF-A0A329I5U6-F1
#
_entry.id   AF-A0A329I5U6-F1
#
_cell.length_a   1.000
_cell.length_b   1.000
_cell.length_c   1.000
_cell.angle_alpha   90.00
_cell.angle_beta   90.00
_cell.angle_gamma   90.00
#
_symmetry.space_group_name_H-M   'P 1'
#
loop_
_entity.id
_entity.type
_entity.pdbx_description
1 polymer ?
#
loop_
_entity_poly.entity_id
_entity_poly.type
_entity_poly.pdbx_seq_one_letter_code
_entity_poly.pdbx_strand_id
1 'polypeptide(L)'
;MSFFAAPPTIQTAVFTRLPDRYRQPKRTAWADANRQGRAIDSFLEGPSFDRQGNLYVTDIPNGRIFRIDPQGEWELVCEYDGWPNGLKIHRDGRIFIADYKRGILLLDPLRGEVETLLGSAGSEGFKGVNDLVFSPAGDLYFTDQGQTGLQDASGRIYRLSADGQLSCLLNTVPSPNGIVFDPRLNHLLIAVTRAQQIWRIPLGNGSLIGKVGVFAQLHGGLGGPDGLALDEESNLYIAHTGFGSVWQLSQVAEPLARLKSCAGISNTNLAFGGPEGSSLFITESETGSILRVETSVRGLPLFSHL
;
A
#
# COMPACT_ATOMS: atom_id res chain seq x y z
N MET A 1 5.72 -27.80 4.14
CA MET A 1 4.51 -28.39 3.52
C MET A 1 3.37 -27.41 3.73
N SER A 2 2.53 -27.17 2.71
CA SER A 2 1.30 -26.37 2.86
C SER A 2 0.24 -27.23 3.55
N PHE A 3 -0.51 -26.66 4.50
CA PHE A 3 -1.65 -27.32 5.13
C PHE A 3 -2.90 -27.37 4.23
N PHE A 4 -2.88 -26.66 3.10
CA PHE A 4 -3.99 -26.53 2.16
C PHE A 4 -3.60 -27.02 0.76
N ALA A 5 -4.60 -27.44 -0.01
CA ALA A 5 -4.44 -27.67 -1.45
C ALA A 5 -3.92 -26.40 -2.14
N ALA A 6 -3.24 -26.56 -3.28
CA ALA A 6 -2.83 -25.41 -4.07
C ALA A 6 -4.09 -24.66 -4.56
N PRO A 7 -4.24 -23.36 -4.25
CA PRO A 7 -5.40 -22.61 -4.68
C PRO A 7 -5.39 -22.41 -6.20
N PRO A 8 -6.56 -22.20 -6.83
CA PRO A 8 -6.65 -21.89 -8.25
C PRO A 8 -5.81 -20.67 -8.62
N THR A 9 -5.24 -20.70 -9.83
CA THR A 9 -4.50 -19.56 -10.39
C THR A 9 -5.39 -18.77 -11.34
N ILE A 10 -5.48 -17.46 -11.11
CA ILE A 10 -6.19 -16.51 -11.97
C ILE A 10 -5.15 -15.61 -12.63
N GLN A 11 -5.23 -15.41 -13.94
CA GLN A 11 -4.30 -14.50 -14.64
C GLN A 11 -4.81 -13.06 -14.54
N THR A 12 -3.89 -12.14 -14.28
CA THR A 12 -4.14 -10.70 -14.43
C THR A 12 -4.06 -10.29 -15.90
N ALA A 13 -4.61 -9.13 -16.23
CA ALA A 13 -4.43 -8.44 -17.51
C ALA A 13 -3.79 -7.07 -17.28
N VAL A 14 -3.08 -6.52 -18.26
CA VAL A 14 -2.62 -5.13 -18.20
C VAL A 14 -3.81 -4.22 -18.46
N PHE A 15 -4.11 -3.31 -17.53
CA PHE A 15 -5.11 -2.25 -17.71
C PHE A 15 -4.51 -1.07 -18.47
N THR A 16 -3.39 -0.54 -17.98
CA THR A 16 -2.61 0.51 -18.63
C THR A 16 -1.16 0.44 -18.19
N ARG A 17 -0.28 1.20 -18.83
CA ARG A 17 1.15 1.30 -18.49
C ARG A 17 1.57 2.76 -18.51
N LEU A 18 2.46 3.13 -17.59
CA LEU A 18 3.05 4.46 -17.52
C LEU A 18 3.61 4.84 -18.90
N PRO A 19 3.14 5.94 -19.53
CA PRO A 19 3.56 6.32 -20.87
C PRO A 19 5.08 6.50 -20.99
N ASP A 20 5.65 6.08 -22.12
CA ASP A 20 7.10 6.10 -22.33
C ASP A 20 7.71 7.50 -22.17
N ARG A 21 6.95 8.57 -22.44
CA ARG A 21 7.37 9.97 -22.19
C ARG A 21 7.75 10.26 -20.73
N TYR A 22 7.19 9.51 -19.78
CA TYR A 22 7.48 9.59 -18.34
C TYR A 22 8.53 8.57 -17.89
N ARG A 23 8.92 7.63 -18.74
CA ARG A 23 9.89 6.56 -18.45
C ARG A 23 11.27 6.96 -18.93
N GLN A 24 11.97 7.75 -18.11
CA GLN A 24 13.30 8.25 -18.41
C GLN A 24 14.30 7.65 -17.40
N PRO A 25 14.96 6.53 -17.72
CA PRO A 25 15.91 5.90 -16.80
C PRO A 25 17.00 6.88 -16.39
N LYS A 26 17.05 7.22 -15.10
CA LYS A 26 18.05 8.12 -14.55
C LYS A 26 18.47 7.66 -13.16
N ARG A 27 19.63 8.13 -12.74
CA ARG A 27 20.10 7.96 -11.36
C ARG A 27 19.35 8.94 -10.47
N THR A 28 18.85 8.46 -9.33
CA THR A 28 18.16 9.29 -8.32
C THR A 28 18.73 9.01 -6.94
N ALA A 29 18.56 9.94 -6.00
CA ALA A 29 18.97 9.72 -4.61
C ALA A 29 18.30 8.48 -4.00
N TRP A 30 17.05 8.21 -4.40
CA TRP A 30 16.36 6.98 -4.02
C TRP A 30 17.06 5.74 -4.58
N ALA A 31 17.45 5.76 -5.86
CA ALA A 31 18.13 4.63 -6.50
C ALA A 31 19.53 4.39 -5.92
N ASP A 32 20.23 5.44 -5.50
CA ASP A 32 21.49 5.32 -4.78
C ASP A 32 21.33 4.54 -3.48
N ALA A 33 20.30 4.86 -2.69
CA ALA A 33 20.03 4.19 -1.42
C ALA A 33 19.43 2.78 -1.59
N ASN A 34 18.53 2.57 -2.56
CA ASN A 34 17.68 1.36 -2.62
C ASN A 34 18.03 0.40 -3.77
N ARG A 35 18.80 0.86 -4.76
CA ARG A 35 19.09 0.12 -6.00
C ARG A 35 20.57 0.17 -6.41
N GLN A 36 21.47 0.47 -5.46
CA GLN A 36 22.93 0.51 -5.69
C GLN A 36 23.30 1.49 -6.83
N GLY A 37 22.56 2.60 -6.95
CA GLY A 37 22.80 3.65 -7.95
C GLY A 37 22.45 3.29 -9.40
N ARG A 38 21.79 2.15 -9.63
CA ARG A 38 21.30 1.79 -10.96
C ARG A 38 20.28 2.83 -11.45
N ALA A 39 20.37 3.18 -12.73
CA ALA A 39 19.35 4.03 -13.34
C ALA A 39 17.99 3.34 -13.29
N ILE A 40 16.97 4.08 -12.85
CA ILE A 40 15.57 3.63 -12.76
C ILE A 40 14.70 4.69 -13.41
N ASP A 41 13.63 4.27 -14.08
CA ASP A 41 12.69 5.18 -14.73
C ASP A 41 11.44 5.43 -13.89
N SER A 42 10.98 4.43 -13.14
CA SER A 42 9.84 4.50 -12.25
C SER A 42 9.86 3.37 -11.22
N PHE A 43 9.15 3.57 -10.12
CA PHE A 43 8.72 2.52 -9.21
C PHE A 43 7.31 2.87 -8.70
N LEU A 44 6.29 2.25 -9.30
CA LEU A 44 4.89 2.55 -9.00
C LEU A 44 4.41 1.89 -7.70
N GLU A 45 3.59 2.60 -6.94
CA GLU A 45 3.09 2.19 -5.62
C GLU A 45 1.74 2.88 -5.30
N GLY A 46 1.21 2.61 -4.10
CA GLY A 46 0.17 3.43 -3.47
C GLY A 46 -1.13 3.68 -4.25
N PRO A 47 -1.76 2.71 -4.91
CA PRO A 47 -3.01 2.91 -5.64
C PRO A 47 -4.15 3.35 -4.70
N SER A 48 -4.93 4.37 -5.09
CA SER A 48 -6.19 4.75 -4.42
C SER A 48 -7.16 5.41 -5.39
N PHE A 49 -8.45 5.07 -5.28
CA PHE A 49 -9.49 5.62 -6.15
C PHE A 49 -10.19 6.83 -5.54
N ASP A 50 -10.48 7.82 -6.39
CA ASP A 50 -11.43 8.89 -6.07
C ASP A 50 -12.88 8.47 -6.39
N ARG A 51 -13.84 9.31 -5.99
CA ARG A 51 -15.27 9.06 -6.21
C ARG A 51 -15.69 9.12 -7.69
N GLN A 52 -14.84 9.65 -8.56
CA GLN A 52 -15.06 9.72 -10.01
C GLN A 52 -14.52 8.48 -10.72
N GLY A 53 -13.88 7.56 -9.99
CA GLY A 53 -13.29 6.34 -10.54
C GLY A 53 -11.89 6.55 -11.12
N ASN A 54 -11.25 7.70 -10.87
CA ASN A 54 -9.85 7.88 -11.24
C ASN A 54 -8.95 7.19 -10.22
N LEU A 55 -7.92 6.51 -10.72
CA LEU A 55 -6.90 5.86 -9.93
C LEU A 55 -5.69 6.79 -9.74
N TYR A 56 -5.32 7.08 -8.50
CA TYR A 56 -4.07 7.77 -8.18
C TYR A 56 -3.00 6.75 -7.81
N VAL A 57 -1.78 6.96 -8.28
CA VAL A 57 -0.61 6.14 -7.96
C VAL A 57 0.61 7.01 -7.72
N THR A 58 1.52 6.52 -6.89
CA THR A 58 2.80 7.17 -6.62
C THR A 58 3.89 6.62 -7.55
N ASP A 59 4.92 7.43 -7.76
CA ASP A 59 6.17 7.02 -8.39
C ASP A 59 7.36 7.47 -7.53
N ILE A 60 7.83 6.56 -6.69
CA ILE A 60 8.73 6.84 -5.57
C ILE A 60 10.04 7.52 -6.00
N PRO A 61 10.84 6.96 -6.93
CA PRO A 61 12.19 7.46 -7.20
C PRO A 61 12.22 8.86 -7.80
N ASN A 62 11.09 9.33 -8.37
CA ASN A 62 10.97 10.61 -9.02
C ASN A 62 10.10 11.62 -8.26
N GLY A 63 9.50 11.24 -7.12
CA GLY A 63 8.64 12.15 -6.36
C GLY A 63 7.38 12.59 -7.10
N ARG A 64 6.80 11.69 -7.92
CA ARG A 64 5.63 12.00 -8.76
C ARG A 64 4.37 11.33 -8.25
N ILE A 65 3.24 11.99 -8.46
CA ILE A 65 1.90 11.40 -8.30
C ILE A 65 1.18 11.51 -9.62
N PHE A 66 0.62 10.40 -10.08
CA PHE A 66 -0.16 10.32 -11.31
C PHE A 66 -1.62 10.08 -11.01
N ARG A 67 -2.49 10.60 -11.88
CA ARG A 67 -3.90 10.25 -11.98
C ARG A 67 -4.11 9.46 -13.27
N ILE A 68 -4.91 8.41 -13.19
CA ILE A 68 -5.29 7.54 -14.30
C ILE A 68 -6.80 7.54 -14.38
N ASP A 69 -7.36 7.95 -15.50
CA ASP A 69 -8.81 7.94 -15.69
C ASP A 69 -9.36 6.51 -15.96
N PRO A 70 -10.70 6.31 -15.96
CA PRO A 70 -11.28 5.00 -16.26
C PRO A 70 -10.96 4.45 -17.67
N GLN A 71 -10.49 5.30 -18.59
CA GLN A 71 -10.04 4.92 -19.92
C GLN A 71 -8.57 4.48 -19.95
N GLY A 72 -7.83 4.70 -18.86
CA GLY A 72 -6.43 4.33 -18.72
C GLY A 72 -5.45 5.43 -19.11
N GLU A 73 -5.92 6.67 -19.27
CA GLU A 73 -5.09 7.82 -19.63
C GLU A 73 -4.42 8.43 -18.40
N TRP A 74 -3.13 8.76 -18.55
CA TRP A 74 -2.28 9.21 -17.45
C TRP A 74 -2.04 10.72 -17.46
N GLU A 75 -2.19 11.33 -16.31
CA GLU A 75 -1.87 12.74 -16.03
C GLU A 75 -0.93 12.85 -14.83
N LEU A 76 0.10 13.71 -14.95
CA LEU A 76 0.97 14.06 -13.83
C LEU A 76 0.25 15.11 -12.98
N VAL A 77 -0.07 14.75 -11.73
CA VAL A 77 -0.76 15.65 -10.79
C VAL A 77 0.24 16.61 -10.13
N CYS A 78 1.35 16.06 -9.65
CA CYS A 78 2.44 16.85 -9.07
C CYS A 78 3.77 16.10 -9.13
N GLU A 79 4.86 16.87 -9.08
CA GLU A 79 6.24 16.39 -8.90
C GLU A 79 6.90 17.25 -7.83
N TYR A 80 7.54 16.62 -6.83
CA TYR A 80 8.17 17.32 -5.71
C TYR A 80 9.37 16.54 -5.16
N ASP A 81 10.20 17.19 -4.34
CA ASP A 81 11.34 16.54 -3.68
C ASP A 81 10.87 15.70 -2.48
N GLY A 82 10.50 14.45 -2.76
CA GLY A 82 10.08 13.45 -1.78
C GLY A 82 10.06 12.06 -2.39
N TRP A 83 9.74 11.06 -1.56
CA TRP A 83 9.65 9.66 -1.94
C TRP A 83 8.27 9.13 -1.55
N PRO A 84 7.22 9.46 -2.33
CA PRO A 84 5.84 9.05 -2.06
C PRO A 84 5.72 7.54 -2.20
N ASN A 85 5.54 6.82 -1.09
CA ASN A 85 5.32 5.38 -1.10
C ASN A 85 3.81 5.11 -1.25
N GLY A 86 3.04 5.22 -0.19
CA GLY A 86 1.59 5.04 -0.20
C GLY A 86 0.82 6.36 -0.32
N LEU A 87 -0.41 6.29 -0.83
CA LEU A 87 -1.40 7.35 -0.66
C LEU A 87 -2.79 6.79 -0.36
N LYS A 88 -3.64 7.61 0.25
CA LYS A 88 -5.08 7.36 0.42
C LYS A 88 -5.85 8.67 0.29
N ILE A 89 -6.96 8.60 -0.43
CA ILE A 89 -7.85 9.75 -0.61
C ILE A 89 -8.78 9.83 0.60
N HIS A 90 -8.89 11.02 1.18
CA HIS A 90 -9.77 11.30 2.30
C HIS A 90 -11.17 11.68 1.80
N ARG A 91 -12.20 11.54 2.67
CA ARG A 91 -13.60 11.83 2.31
C ARG A 91 -13.87 13.26 1.85
N ASP A 92 -12.99 14.20 2.17
CA ASP A 92 -13.07 15.60 1.72
C ASP A 92 -12.35 15.85 0.37
N GLY A 93 -11.78 14.81 -0.23
CA GLY A 93 -11.08 14.88 -1.52
C GLY A 93 -9.59 15.19 -1.43
N ARG A 94 -9.05 15.53 -0.25
CA ARG A 94 -7.59 15.68 -0.08
C ARG A 94 -6.91 14.31 -0.15
N ILE A 95 -5.67 14.29 -0.63
CA ILE A 95 -4.87 13.07 -0.72
C ILE A 95 -3.83 13.09 0.39
N PHE A 96 -3.82 12.05 1.22
CA PHE A 96 -2.80 11.84 2.24
C PHE A 96 -1.72 10.95 1.65
N ILE A 97 -0.46 11.34 1.81
CA ILE A 97 0.70 10.63 1.25
C ILE A 97 1.59 10.17 2.40
N ALA A 98 1.95 8.89 2.41
CA ALA A 98 3.08 8.40 3.18
C ALA A 98 4.35 8.61 2.35
N ASP A 99 5.09 9.66 2.67
CA ASP A 99 6.35 9.98 2.02
C ASP A 99 7.53 9.52 2.88
N TYR A 100 8.36 8.61 2.34
CA TYR A 100 9.50 8.06 3.09
C TYR A 100 10.42 9.15 3.63
N LYS A 101 10.62 10.23 2.87
CA LYS A 101 11.57 11.29 3.20
C LYS A 101 10.96 12.33 4.15
N ARG A 102 9.67 12.64 3.99
CA ARG A 102 9.04 13.82 4.61
C ARG A 102 7.93 13.52 5.63
N GLY A 103 7.59 12.26 5.85
CA GLY A 103 6.51 11.87 6.76
C GLY A 103 5.14 11.85 6.08
N ILE A 104 4.08 12.21 6.80
CA ILE A 104 2.73 12.30 6.23
C ILE A 104 2.53 13.68 5.60
N LEU A 105 2.15 13.68 4.32
CA LEU A 105 1.88 14.90 3.53
C LEU A 105 0.41 14.98 3.14
N LEU A 106 -0.04 16.19 2.81
CA LEU A 106 -1.31 16.48 2.18
C LEU A 106 -1.07 17.00 0.77
N LEU A 107 -1.84 16.48 -0.18
CA LEU A 107 -1.93 16.97 -1.54
C LEU A 107 -3.34 17.49 -1.80
N ASP A 108 -3.42 18.71 -2.31
CA ASP A 108 -4.59 19.23 -3.02
C ASP A 108 -4.52 18.75 -4.48
N PRO A 109 -5.36 17.78 -4.90
CA PRO A 109 -5.27 17.21 -6.24
C PRO A 109 -5.75 18.17 -7.34
N LEU A 110 -6.42 19.28 -7.01
CA LEU A 110 -6.86 20.29 -7.98
C LEU A 110 -5.75 21.31 -8.25
N ARG A 111 -4.98 21.67 -7.21
CA ARG A 111 -3.90 22.65 -7.29
C ARG A 111 -2.53 22.03 -7.54
N GLY A 112 -2.37 20.74 -7.25
CA GLY A 112 -1.07 20.05 -7.28
C GLY A 112 -0.13 20.48 -6.15
N GLU A 113 -0.67 21.08 -5.09
CA GLU A 113 0.11 21.62 -3.96
C GLU A 113 0.30 20.56 -2.88
N VAL A 114 1.55 20.39 -2.42
CA VAL A 114 1.94 19.40 -1.41
C VAL A 114 2.47 20.10 -0.17
N GLU A 115 1.87 19.83 0.99
CA GLU A 115 2.30 20.35 2.28
C GLU A 115 2.56 19.22 3.30
N THR A 116 3.42 19.49 4.29
CA THR A 116 3.71 18.51 5.34
C THR A 116 2.65 18.62 6.44
N LEU A 117 1.94 17.52 6.69
CA LEU A 117 1.02 17.39 7.82
C LEU A 117 1.75 16.95 9.09
N LEU A 118 2.60 15.92 8.96
CA LEU A 118 3.30 15.33 10.08
C LEU A 118 4.70 14.88 9.64
N GLY A 119 5.73 15.64 10.01
CA GLY A 119 7.13 15.34 9.69
C GLY A 119 7.85 14.50 10.73
N SER A 120 7.33 14.41 11.96
CA SER A 120 7.97 13.75 13.09
C SER A 120 6.95 13.26 14.13
N ALA A 121 7.37 12.33 14.98
CA ALA A 121 6.67 11.97 16.21
C ALA A 121 7.27 12.80 17.37
N GLY A 122 6.72 14.00 17.60
CA GLY A 122 7.31 14.96 18.52
C GLY A 122 8.67 15.44 17.99
N SER A 123 9.74 15.27 18.78
CA SER A 123 11.10 15.62 18.37
C SER A 123 11.86 14.50 17.64
N GLU A 124 11.27 13.30 17.53
CA GLU A 124 11.86 12.17 16.82
C GLU A 124 11.35 12.13 15.37
N GLY A 125 12.26 12.19 14.39
CA GLY A 125 11.89 11.99 12.99
C GLY A 125 11.38 10.57 12.73
N PHE A 126 10.46 10.42 11.78
CA PHE A 126 10.10 9.09 11.29
C PHE A 126 11.31 8.42 10.63
N LYS A 127 11.37 7.09 10.70
CA LYS A 127 12.44 6.32 10.06
C LYS A 127 12.25 6.27 8.54
N GLY A 128 11.00 6.31 8.10
CA GLY A 128 10.57 6.42 6.71
C GLY A 128 9.22 5.75 6.55
N VAL A 129 8.17 6.56 6.40
CA VAL A 129 6.79 6.06 6.32
C VAL A 129 6.52 5.38 4.98
N ASN A 130 5.66 4.37 4.98
CA ASN A 130 5.45 3.51 3.82
C ASN A 130 3.98 3.49 3.33
N ASP A 131 3.05 2.91 4.08
CA ASP A 131 1.63 2.84 3.68
C ASP A 131 0.72 3.35 4.79
N LEU A 132 -0.54 3.63 4.43
CA LEU A 132 -1.55 4.21 5.30
C LEU A 132 -2.96 3.72 4.99
N VAL A 133 -3.84 3.77 6.01
CA VAL A 133 -5.27 3.49 5.88
C VAL A 133 -6.08 4.34 6.86
N PHE A 134 -7.29 4.70 6.46
CA PHE A 134 -8.26 5.35 7.35
C PHE A 134 -9.24 4.33 7.94
N SER A 135 -9.56 4.47 9.22
CA SER A 135 -10.75 3.80 9.78
C SER A 135 -12.03 4.52 9.38
N PRO A 136 -13.21 3.88 9.50
CA PRO A 136 -14.50 4.56 9.30
C PRO A 136 -14.72 5.78 10.22
N ALA A 137 -14.02 5.84 11.36
CA ALA A 137 -14.07 6.97 12.28
C ALA A 137 -13.19 8.16 11.83
N GLY A 138 -12.38 7.98 10.77
CA GLY A 138 -11.46 9.00 10.25
C GLY A 138 -10.08 9.00 10.92
N ASP A 139 -9.75 8.00 11.73
CA ASP A 139 -8.39 7.85 12.24
C ASP A 139 -7.46 7.35 11.13
N LEU A 140 -6.28 7.95 11.03
CA LEU A 140 -5.23 7.54 10.11
C LEU A 140 -4.28 6.57 10.81
N TYR A 141 -4.12 5.37 10.26
CA TYR A 141 -3.09 4.43 10.65
C TYR A 141 -2.00 4.39 9.57
N PHE A 142 -0.74 4.35 9.97
CA PHE A 142 0.36 4.31 9.00
C PHE A 142 1.57 3.54 9.52
N THR A 143 2.37 3.04 8.59
CA THR A 143 3.58 2.27 8.86
C THR A 143 4.82 3.16 8.77
N ASP A 144 5.65 3.13 9.81
CA ASP A 144 6.98 3.73 9.85
C ASP A 144 8.02 2.62 9.64
N GLN A 145 8.33 2.36 8.37
CA GLN A 145 9.12 1.21 7.93
C GLN A 145 10.60 1.39 8.19
N GLY A 146 11.19 2.50 7.73
CA GLY A 146 12.58 2.84 8.04
C GLY A 146 13.68 1.89 7.52
N GLN A 147 13.43 1.11 6.47
CA GLN A 147 14.36 0.04 6.01
C GLN A 147 14.72 -0.97 7.13
N THR A 148 13.82 -1.11 8.12
CA THR A 148 13.96 -2.09 9.20
C THR A 148 13.84 -3.52 8.64
N GLY A 149 14.25 -4.52 9.41
CA GLY A 149 14.30 -5.91 8.98
C GLY A 149 14.45 -6.88 10.14
N LEU A 150 14.77 -8.15 9.87
CA LEU A 150 14.93 -9.15 10.93
C LEU A 150 16.10 -8.82 11.88
N GLN A 151 17.14 -8.19 11.35
CA GLN A 151 18.32 -7.74 12.10
C GLN A 151 18.08 -6.46 12.90
N ASP A 152 17.05 -5.68 12.54
CA ASP A 152 16.65 -4.44 13.22
C ASP A 152 15.15 -4.31 13.07
N ALA A 153 14.40 -4.81 14.06
CA ALA A 153 12.95 -4.77 14.03
C ALA A 153 12.38 -3.41 14.47
N SER A 154 13.14 -2.31 14.50
CA SER A 154 12.70 -1.05 15.11
C SER A 154 11.55 -0.32 14.39
N GLY A 155 10.94 -0.90 13.37
CA GLY A 155 9.78 -0.34 12.65
C GLY A 155 8.55 -0.25 13.54
N ARG A 156 7.64 0.68 13.19
CA ARG A 156 6.50 1.06 14.04
C ARG A 156 5.21 1.19 13.24
N ILE A 157 4.09 1.13 13.95
CA ILE A 157 2.75 1.44 13.47
C ILE A 157 2.23 2.59 14.32
N TYR A 158 1.79 3.66 13.67
CA TYR A 158 1.21 4.82 14.34
C TYR A 158 -0.27 4.93 14.05
N ARG A 159 -0.99 5.56 14.98
CA ARG A 159 -2.35 6.07 14.79
C ARG A 159 -2.32 7.58 15.00
N LEU A 160 -2.81 8.33 14.02
CA LEU A 160 -3.19 9.73 14.17
C LEU A 160 -4.71 9.75 14.23
N SER A 161 -5.28 10.04 15.40
CA SER A 161 -6.73 10.11 15.56
C SER A 161 -7.32 11.30 14.81
N ALA A 162 -8.62 11.24 14.53
CA ALA A 162 -9.34 12.30 13.81
C ALA A 162 -9.30 13.68 14.51
N ASP A 163 -9.03 13.72 15.83
CA ASP A 163 -8.82 14.94 16.61
C ASP A 163 -7.35 15.41 16.67
N GLY A 164 -6.43 14.70 15.99
CA GLY A 164 -5.03 15.09 15.83
C GLY A 164 -4.06 14.47 16.84
N GLN A 165 -4.50 13.54 17.71
CA GLN A 165 -3.59 12.87 18.64
C GLN A 165 -2.79 11.76 17.94
N LEU A 166 -1.47 11.90 17.91
CA LEU A 166 -0.55 10.87 17.44
C LEU A 166 -0.18 9.90 18.57
N SER A 167 -0.32 8.60 18.33
CA SER A 167 0.16 7.54 19.22
C SER A 167 0.93 6.45 18.46
N CYS A 168 2.02 5.98 19.05
CA CYS A 168 2.70 4.77 18.59
C CYS A 168 1.87 3.57 19.05
N LEU A 169 1.16 2.95 18.11
CA LEU A 169 0.34 1.78 18.37
C LEU A 169 1.25 0.57 18.63
N LEU A 170 2.10 0.22 17.66
CA LEU A 170 2.98 -0.92 17.77
C LEU A 170 4.42 -0.51 17.45
N ASN A 171 5.38 -1.14 18.11
CA ASN A 171 6.79 -1.04 17.78
C ASN A 171 7.37 -2.46 17.64
N THR A 172 8.64 -2.56 17.26
CA THR A 172 9.33 -3.84 17.08
C THR A 172 8.75 -4.64 15.89
N VAL A 173 8.39 -3.94 14.81
CA VAL A 173 7.90 -4.56 13.58
C VAL A 173 9.01 -4.56 12.53
N PRO A 174 9.46 -5.73 12.03
CA PRO A 174 10.52 -5.78 11.02
C PRO A 174 9.97 -5.47 9.61
N SER A 175 10.23 -4.27 9.11
CA SER A 175 9.74 -3.75 7.82
C SER A 175 8.21 -3.76 7.70
N PRO A 176 7.47 -3.01 8.54
CA PRO A 176 6.04 -2.83 8.36
C PRO A 176 5.78 -2.10 7.04
N ASN A 177 4.82 -2.59 6.27
CA ASN A 177 4.60 -2.13 4.90
C ASN A 177 3.11 -1.85 4.68
N GLY A 178 2.41 -2.59 3.81
CA GLY A 178 0.97 -2.47 3.62
C GLY A 178 0.18 -2.64 4.92
N ILE A 179 -0.88 -1.85 5.05
CA ILE A 179 -1.75 -1.81 6.22
C ILE A 179 -3.21 -1.68 5.78
N VAL A 180 -4.09 -2.52 6.34
CA VAL A 180 -5.54 -2.43 6.13
C VAL A 180 -6.29 -2.49 7.45
N PHE A 181 -7.44 -1.83 7.49
CA PHE A 181 -8.37 -1.85 8.61
C PHE A 181 -9.59 -2.69 8.24
N ASP A 182 -9.88 -3.73 9.01
CA ASP A 182 -11.09 -4.53 8.87
C ASP A 182 -12.17 -3.99 9.84
N PRO A 183 -13.22 -3.32 9.35
CA PRO A 183 -14.28 -2.78 10.20
C PRO A 183 -15.22 -3.85 10.77
N ARG A 184 -15.33 -5.01 10.12
CA ARG A 184 -16.19 -6.11 10.53
C ARG A 184 -15.59 -6.86 11.71
N LEU A 185 -14.28 -7.10 11.65
CA LEU A 185 -13.52 -7.84 12.67
C LEU A 185 -12.74 -6.94 13.63
N ASN A 186 -12.83 -5.62 13.45
CA ASN A 186 -12.22 -4.56 14.24
C ASN A 186 -10.73 -4.81 14.54
N HIS A 187 -9.94 -4.97 13.48
CA HIS A 187 -8.50 -5.19 13.60
C HIS A 187 -7.73 -4.56 12.43
N LEU A 188 -6.43 -4.39 12.61
CA LEU A 188 -5.50 -4.11 11.51
C LEU A 188 -4.84 -5.40 11.04
N LEU A 189 -4.58 -5.48 9.73
CA LEU A 189 -3.65 -6.45 9.16
C LEU A 189 -2.47 -5.69 8.56
N ILE A 190 -1.25 -6.11 8.93
CA ILE A 190 0.00 -5.47 8.56
C ILE A 190 0.86 -6.44 7.78
N ALA A 191 1.35 -6.02 6.62
CA ALA A 191 2.41 -6.71 5.92
C ALA A 191 3.75 -6.47 6.64
N VAL A 192 4.37 -7.55 7.09
CA VAL A 192 5.69 -7.53 7.75
C VAL A 192 6.67 -8.15 6.76
N THR A 193 7.09 -7.33 5.79
CA THR A 193 7.72 -7.77 4.53
C THR A 193 8.91 -8.68 4.78
N ARG A 194 9.80 -8.29 5.70
CA ARG A 194 11.05 -9.03 5.96
C ARG A 194 10.87 -10.27 6.82
N ALA A 195 9.73 -10.42 7.50
CA ALA A 195 9.37 -11.64 8.22
C ALA A 195 8.52 -12.61 7.39
N GLN A 196 8.13 -12.24 6.16
CA GLN A 196 7.18 -13.00 5.33
C GLN A 196 5.87 -13.28 6.05
N GLN A 197 5.37 -12.31 6.81
CA GLN A 197 4.20 -12.48 7.66
C GLN A 197 3.18 -11.39 7.39
N ILE A 198 1.92 -11.74 7.60
CA ILE A 198 0.87 -10.79 7.90
C ILE A 198 0.62 -10.84 9.39
N TRP A 199 0.72 -9.69 10.08
CA TRP A 199 0.38 -9.58 11.49
C TRP A 199 -1.05 -9.06 11.64
N ARG A 200 -1.78 -9.61 12.61
CA ARG A 200 -3.09 -9.13 13.05
C ARG A 200 -2.97 -8.39 14.36
N ILE A 201 -3.55 -7.18 14.40
CA ILE A 201 -3.58 -6.31 15.56
C ILE A 201 -5.04 -6.08 15.94
N PRO A 202 -5.59 -6.79 16.95
CA PRO A 202 -6.94 -6.54 17.44
C PRO A 202 -7.03 -5.14 18.05
N LEU A 203 -8.01 -4.35 17.61
CA LEU A 203 -8.27 -3.03 18.16
C LEU A 203 -9.32 -3.18 19.26
N GLY A 204 -8.93 -2.88 20.51
CA GLY A 204 -9.86 -2.87 21.63
C GLY A 204 -10.73 -1.61 21.64
N ASN A 205 -11.68 -1.55 22.58
CA ASN A 205 -12.55 -0.38 22.79
C ASN A 205 -11.84 0.74 23.58
N GLY A 206 -10.53 0.64 23.80
CA GLY A 206 -9.72 1.54 24.62
C GLY A 206 -8.29 1.68 24.10
N SER A 207 -7.39 2.29 24.87
CA SER A 207 -6.01 2.57 24.44
C SER A 207 -5.09 1.33 24.39
N LEU A 208 -5.53 0.21 24.96
CA LEU A 208 -4.76 -1.03 25.01
C LEU A 208 -5.02 -1.87 23.76
N ILE A 209 -3.95 -2.22 23.07
CA ILE A 209 -3.97 -3.12 21.93
C ILE A 209 -4.15 -4.55 22.45
N GLY A 210 -4.94 -5.35 21.73
CA GLY A 210 -5.07 -6.76 22.00
C GLY A 210 -3.77 -7.54 21.77
N LYS A 211 -3.81 -8.86 21.92
CA LYS A 211 -2.65 -9.72 21.63
C LYS A 211 -2.39 -9.73 20.12
N VAL A 212 -1.30 -9.09 19.68
CA VAL A 212 -0.82 -9.15 18.30
C VAL A 212 -0.39 -10.58 17.98
N GLY A 213 -0.68 -11.06 16.78
CA GLY A 213 -0.32 -12.40 16.34
C GLY A 213 -0.12 -12.49 14.83
N VAL A 214 0.46 -13.60 14.38
CA VAL A 214 0.61 -13.87 12.94
C VAL A 214 -0.74 -14.35 12.39
N PHE A 215 -1.27 -13.61 11.42
CA PHE A 215 -2.46 -13.99 10.66
C PHE A 215 -2.11 -15.03 9.59
N ALA A 216 -1.05 -14.77 8.82
CA ALA A 216 -0.58 -15.65 7.77
C ALA A 216 0.95 -15.64 7.72
N GLN A 217 1.54 -16.82 7.49
CA GLN A 217 2.96 -16.99 7.17
C GLN A 217 3.07 -17.30 5.68
N LEU A 218 3.80 -16.46 4.96
CA LEU A 218 4.12 -16.64 3.55
C LEU A 218 5.48 -17.32 3.37
N HIS A 219 5.69 -17.86 2.18
CA HIS A 219 6.98 -18.41 1.77
C HIS A 219 7.96 -17.26 1.47
N GLY A 220 9.27 -17.52 1.64
CA GLY A 220 10.31 -16.55 1.30
C GLY A 220 10.55 -16.40 -0.20
N GLY A 221 11.39 -15.42 -0.58
CA GLY A 221 11.75 -15.12 -1.95
C GLY A 221 12.62 -13.87 -2.06
N LEU A 222 12.65 -13.26 -3.25
CA LEU A 222 13.40 -12.02 -3.51
C LEU A 222 12.78 -10.78 -2.82
N GLY A 223 11.50 -10.85 -2.46
CA GLY A 223 10.75 -9.77 -1.81
C GLY A 223 9.93 -10.28 -0.63
N GLY A 224 8.65 -9.92 -0.54
CA GLY A 224 7.74 -10.35 0.54
C GLY A 224 6.35 -9.73 0.41
N PRO A 225 5.48 -9.84 1.42
CA PRO A 225 4.20 -9.13 1.44
C PRO A 225 4.45 -7.63 1.44
N ASP A 226 3.70 -6.92 0.61
CA ASP A 226 3.87 -5.49 0.33
C ASP A 226 2.52 -4.79 0.62
N GLY A 227 1.90 -4.13 -0.36
CA GLY A 227 0.55 -3.58 -0.23
C GLY A 227 -0.55 -4.62 0.00
N LEU A 228 -1.62 -4.18 0.66
CA LEU A 228 -2.75 -5.01 1.10
C LEU A 228 -4.09 -4.39 0.70
N ALA A 229 -5.10 -5.22 0.44
CA ALA A 229 -6.49 -4.80 0.31
C ALA A 229 -7.44 -5.84 0.93
N LEU A 230 -8.66 -5.41 1.27
CA LEU A 230 -9.72 -6.26 1.79
C LEU A 230 -10.97 -6.15 0.92
N ASP A 231 -11.71 -7.24 0.81
CA ASP A 231 -13.06 -7.27 0.26
C ASP A 231 -14.15 -7.23 1.35
N GLU A 232 -15.42 -7.11 0.95
CA GLU A 232 -16.59 -7.04 1.85
C GLU A 232 -16.80 -8.31 2.71
N GLU A 233 -16.12 -9.41 2.40
CA GLU A 233 -16.15 -10.67 3.15
C GLU A 233 -14.94 -10.84 4.08
N SER A 234 -14.12 -9.80 4.26
CA SER A 234 -12.87 -9.86 5.03
C SER A 234 -11.82 -10.80 4.42
N ASN A 235 -11.88 -11.07 3.11
CA ASN A 235 -10.79 -11.75 2.42
C ASN A 235 -9.65 -10.76 2.15
N LEU A 236 -8.44 -11.17 2.51
CA LEU A 236 -7.21 -10.40 2.38
C LEU A 236 -6.53 -10.67 1.04
N TYR A 237 -6.23 -9.60 0.32
CA TYR A 237 -5.42 -9.60 -0.89
C TYR A 237 -4.04 -9.03 -0.58
N ILE A 238 -3.00 -9.79 -0.92
CA ILE A 238 -1.61 -9.47 -0.56
C ILE A 238 -0.77 -9.38 -1.82
N ALA A 239 -0.28 -8.19 -2.17
CA ALA A 239 0.77 -8.07 -3.18
C ALA A 239 2.05 -8.73 -2.65
N HIS A 240 2.56 -9.72 -3.37
CA HIS A 240 3.82 -10.39 -3.02
C HIS A 240 4.90 -9.98 -4.01
N THR A 241 5.59 -8.89 -3.69
CA THR A 241 6.67 -8.34 -4.52
C THR A 241 7.84 -9.32 -4.61
N GLY A 242 8.45 -9.45 -5.79
CA GLY A 242 9.50 -10.43 -6.06
C GLY A 242 8.99 -11.86 -6.28
N PHE A 243 7.69 -12.12 -6.11
CA PHE A 243 7.05 -13.40 -6.45
C PHE A 243 6.13 -13.31 -7.68
N GLY A 244 5.69 -12.10 -8.05
CA GLY A 244 4.84 -11.87 -9.22
C GLY A 244 3.43 -12.42 -9.05
N SER A 245 2.87 -12.33 -7.84
CA SER A 245 1.47 -12.70 -7.60
C SER A 245 0.85 -11.91 -6.46
N VAL A 246 -0.47 -11.83 -6.48
CA VAL A 246 -1.29 -11.48 -5.34
C VAL A 246 -1.86 -12.76 -4.73
N TRP A 247 -1.79 -12.89 -3.41
CA TRP A 247 -2.47 -13.98 -2.68
C TRP A 247 -3.82 -13.48 -2.20
N GLN A 248 -4.88 -14.24 -2.44
CA GLN A 248 -6.19 -14.05 -1.80
C GLN A 248 -6.33 -15.06 -0.68
N LEU A 249 -6.48 -14.58 0.55
CA LEU A 249 -6.71 -15.40 1.73
C LEU A 249 -8.08 -15.08 2.32
N SER A 250 -8.77 -16.07 2.86
CA SER A 250 -10.04 -15.84 3.57
C SER A 250 -9.82 -15.09 4.88
N GLN A 251 -10.91 -14.66 5.53
CA GLN A 251 -10.89 -14.07 6.88
C GLN A 251 -10.22 -14.94 7.98
N VAL A 252 -9.97 -16.22 7.70
CA VAL A 252 -9.25 -17.16 8.60
C VAL A 252 -7.90 -17.62 8.02
N ALA A 253 -7.36 -16.86 7.06
CA ALA A 253 -6.09 -17.12 6.38
C ALA A 253 -6.03 -18.41 5.53
N GLU A 254 -7.18 -18.94 5.10
CA GLU A 254 -7.21 -20.03 4.11
C GLU A 254 -6.93 -19.48 2.70
N PRO A 255 -5.95 -20.02 1.95
CA PRO A 255 -5.68 -19.58 0.59
C PRO A 255 -6.85 -19.89 -0.36
N LEU A 256 -7.44 -18.85 -0.94
CA LEU A 256 -8.58 -18.96 -1.86
C LEU A 256 -8.14 -18.91 -3.33
N ALA A 257 -7.19 -18.03 -3.66
CA ALA A 257 -6.69 -17.88 -5.02
C ALA A 257 -5.26 -17.34 -5.06
N ARG A 258 -4.57 -17.61 -6.16
CA ARG A 258 -3.35 -16.93 -6.56
C ARG A 258 -3.60 -16.13 -7.83
N LEU A 259 -3.52 -14.81 -7.75
CA LEU A 259 -3.63 -13.94 -8.91
C LEU A 259 -2.23 -13.74 -9.49
N LYS A 260 -1.92 -14.39 -10.60
CA LYS A 260 -0.58 -14.37 -11.21
C LYS A 260 -0.43 -13.13 -12.11
N SER A 261 0.67 -12.41 -11.91
CA SER A 261 1.07 -11.30 -12.77
C SER A 261 1.31 -11.79 -14.20
N CYS A 262 0.74 -11.09 -15.18
CA CYS A 262 1.03 -11.28 -16.60
C CYS A 262 2.18 -10.40 -17.12
N ALA A 263 2.75 -9.55 -16.25
CA ALA A 263 3.84 -8.63 -16.57
C ALA A 263 5.12 -9.01 -15.81
N GLY A 264 5.59 -8.19 -14.87
CA GLY A 264 6.77 -8.44 -14.04
C GLY A 264 6.46 -9.15 -12.72
N ILE A 265 7.51 -9.32 -11.91
CA ILE A 265 7.41 -9.97 -10.59
C ILE A 265 7.29 -8.98 -9.42
N SER A 266 7.33 -7.67 -9.68
CA SER A 266 7.28 -6.61 -8.67
C SER A 266 5.87 -6.09 -8.50
N ASN A 267 4.93 -6.96 -8.11
CA ASN A 267 3.62 -6.52 -7.65
C ASN A 267 3.78 -5.89 -6.26
N THR A 268 3.53 -4.59 -6.17
CA THR A 268 3.88 -3.80 -4.97
C THR A 268 2.68 -3.40 -4.15
N ASN A 269 1.54 -3.11 -4.77
CA ASN A 269 0.36 -2.66 -4.07
C ASN A 269 -0.90 -2.88 -4.89
N LEU A 270 -2.07 -2.70 -4.29
CA LEU A 270 -3.35 -2.99 -4.91
C LEU A 270 -4.50 -2.19 -4.31
N ALA A 271 -5.51 -1.92 -5.12
CA ALA A 271 -6.76 -1.29 -4.69
C ALA A 271 -7.95 -1.84 -5.48
N PHE A 272 -9.09 -1.96 -4.81
CA PHE A 272 -10.35 -2.22 -5.48
C PHE A 272 -10.91 -0.95 -6.10
N GLY A 273 -11.57 -1.11 -7.26
CA GLY A 273 -12.24 -0.04 -7.97
C GLY A 273 -13.08 -0.56 -9.13
N GLY A 274 -13.25 0.27 -10.15
CA GLY A 274 -14.15 0.01 -11.27
C GLY A 274 -15.63 0.24 -10.92
N PRO A 275 -16.53 0.27 -11.93
CA PRO A 275 -17.93 0.67 -11.73
C PRO A 275 -18.70 -0.17 -10.69
N GLU A 276 -18.37 -1.46 -10.59
CA GLU A 276 -19.02 -2.39 -9.66
C GLU A 276 -18.22 -2.60 -8.35
N GLY A 277 -17.05 -1.98 -8.20
CA GLY A 277 -16.16 -2.18 -7.05
C GLY A 277 -15.53 -3.58 -6.94
N SER A 278 -15.73 -4.44 -7.94
CA SER A 278 -15.25 -5.83 -7.97
C SER A 278 -14.02 -6.03 -8.88
N SER A 279 -13.38 -4.95 -9.34
CA SER A 279 -12.14 -5.02 -10.09
C SER A 279 -10.97 -4.68 -9.18
N LEU A 280 -9.97 -5.55 -9.13
CA LEU A 280 -8.74 -5.32 -8.38
C LEU A 280 -7.65 -4.80 -9.31
N PHE A 281 -7.11 -3.62 -9.00
CA PHE A 281 -6.02 -2.98 -9.71
C PHE A 281 -4.72 -3.16 -8.92
N ILE A 282 -3.62 -3.50 -9.60
CA ILE A 282 -2.36 -3.90 -8.97
C ILE A 282 -1.22 -3.10 -9.61
N THR A 283 -0.40 -2.43 -8.81
CA THR A 283 0.82 -1.78 -9.30
C THR A 283 1.89 -2.85 -9.55
N GLU A 284 2.47 -2.83 -10.76
CA GLU A 284 3.63 -3.65 -11.11
C GLU A 284 4.79 -2.72 -11.47
N SER A 285 5.74 -2.58 -10.53
CA SER A 285 6.72 -1.50 -10.56
C SER A 285 7.85 -1.72 -11.56
N GLU A 286 8.20 -2.97 -11.90
CA GLU A 286 9.30 -3.26 -12.83
C GLU A 286 8.94 -2.83 -14.26
N THR A 287 7.73 -3.18 -14.68
CA THR A 287 7.21 -2.84 -16.02
C THR A 287 6.44 -1.53 -16.04
N GLY A 288 6.25 -0.86 -14.89
CA GLY A 288 5.49 0.39 -14.78
C GLY A 288 4.03 0.22 -15.22
N SER A 289 3.45 -0.94 -14.96
CA SER A 289 2.10 -1.30 -15.40
C SER A 289 1.11 -1.25 -14.25
N ILE A 290 -0.14 -0.93 -14.57
CA ILE A 290 -1.28 -1.23 -13.71
C ILE A 290 -1.94 -2.48 -14.27
N LEU A 291 -1.93 -3.56 -13.48
CA LEU A 291 -2.63 -4.78 -13.81
C LEU A 291 -4.06 -4.73 -13.26
N ARG A 292 -4.95 -5.52 -13.84
CA ARG A 292 -6.34 -5.67 -13.41
C ARG A 292 -6.76 -7.13 -13.43
N VAL A 293 -7.65 -7.48 -12.51
CA VAL A 293 -8.35 -8.76 -12.49
C VAL A 293 -9.74 -8.56 -11.87
N GLU A 294 -10.74 -9.28 -12.39
CA GLU A 294 -12.08 -9.30 -11.81
C GLU A 294 -12.13 -10.26 -10.63
N THR A 295 -12.88 -9.88 -9.61
CA THR A 295 -13.10 -10.64 -8.39
C THR A 295 -14.59 -10.90 -8.21
N SER A 296 -14.94 -11.96 -7.47
CA SER A 296 -16.33 -12.31 -7.20
C SER A 296 -16.97 -11.50 -6.09
N VAL A 297 -16.16 -10.81 -5.27
CA VAL A 297 -16.59 -10.04 -4.10
C VAL A 297 -16.09 -8.60 -4.28
N ARG A 298 -16.91 -7.62 -3.93
CA ARG A 298 -16.52 -6.21 -4.00
C ARG A 298 -15.48 -5.89 -2.95
N GLY A 299 -14.59 -4.95 -3.27
CA GLY A 299 -13.68 -4.37 -2.29
C GLY A 299 -14.42 -3.71 -1.14
N LEU A 300 -13.77 -3.61 0.03
CA LEU A 300 -14.28 -2.74 1.09
C LEU A 300 -14.42 -1.30 0.55
N PRO A 301 -15.51 -0.59 0.87
CA PRO A 301 -15.64 0.82 0.56
C PRO A 301 -14.45 1.62 1.08
N LEU A 302 -13.78 2.34 0.18
CA LEU A 302 -12.70 3.26 0.56
C LEU A 302 -13.25 4.38 1.44
N PHE A 303 -12.44 4.90 2.37
CA PHE A 303 -12.86 6.03 3.21
C PHE A 303 -13.27 7.26 2.38
N SER A 304 -12.68 7.45 1.20
CA SER A 304 -13.08 8.46 0.23
C SER A 304 -14.50 8.29 -0.32
N HIS A 305 -15.15 7.13 -0.13
CA HIS A 305 -16.48 6.81 -0.65
C HIS A 305 -17.55 6.70 0.46
N LEU A 306 -17.14 6.87 1.72
CA LEU A 306 -18.02 6.99 2.88
C LEU A 306 -18.57 8.41 3.04
#